data_AF-A0A7X3ZH75-F1
#
_entry.id   AF-A0A7X3ZH75-F1
#
_cell.length_a   1.000
_cell.length_b   1.000
_cell.length_c   1.000
_cell.angle_alpha   90.00
_cell.angle_beta   90.00
_cell.angle_gamma   90.00
#
_symmetry.space_group_name_H-M   'P 1'
#
loop_
_entity.id
_entity.type
_entity.pdbx_description
1 polymer ?
#
loop_
_entity_poly.entity_id
_entity_poly.type
_entity_poly.pdbx_seq_one_letter_code
_entity_poly.pdbx_strand_id
1 'polypeptide(L)'
;MAIDPQLFAATMRRWGTFFLAMSWPAGLTEEDIRSIAVPVMIVPGDDEIHPRQSAKRLLALLEQAEMVEFAATVPAEAAVMEKFYSVFPAMDKFLTRTLLD
;
A
#
# COMPACT_ATOMS: atom_id res chain seq x y z
N MET A 1 -21.52 -4.05 0.28
CA MET A 1 -22.12 -2.72 0.51
C MET A 1 -21.74 -1.82 -0.64
N ALA A 2 -22.68 -1.09 -1.24
CA ALA A 2 -22.37 -0.09 -2.27
C ALA A 2 -22.07 1.25 -1.59
N ILE A 3 -20.92 1.85 -1.90
CA ILE A 3 -20.55 3.21 -1.44
C ILE A 3 -21.51 4.23 -2.07
N ASP A 4 -21.82 5.32 -1.35
CA ASP A 4 -22.55 6.45 -1.92
C ASP A 4 -21.75 7.01 -3.14
N PRO A 5 -22.35 7.10 -4.34
CA PRO A 5 -21.69 7.65 -5.52
C PRO A 5 -21.10 9.04 -5.32
N GLN A 6 -21.72 9.89 -4.49
CA GLN A 6 -21.20 11.23 -4.21
C GLN A 6 -19.95 11.19 -3.34
N LEU A 7 -19.93 10.33 -2.32
CA LEU A 7 -18.75 10.09 -1.50
C LEU A 7 -17.62 9.50 -2.33
N PHE A 8 -17.92 8.56 -3.23
CA PHE A 8 -16.94 7.99 -4.15
C PHE A 8 -16.34 9.08 -5.06
N ALA A 9 -17.19 9.90 -5.71
CA ALA A 9 -16.73 10.96 -6.59
C ALA A 9 -15.89 12.03 -5.85
N ALA A 10 -16.27 12.39 -4.63
CA ALA A 10 -15.52 13.33 -3.80
C ALA A 10 -14.12 12.78 -3.44
N THR A 11 -14.05 11.50 -3.02
CA THR A 11 -12.78 10.81 -2.74
C THR A 11 -11.88 10.76 -3.97
N MET A 12 -12.42 10.35 -5.12
CA MET A 12 -11.67 10.27 -6.37
C MET A 12 -11.15 11.63 -6.84
N ARG A 13 -11.93 12.71 -6.68
CA ARG A 13 -11.46 14.07 -6.98
C ARG A 13 -10.32 14.49 -6.06
N ARG A 14 -10.46 14.25 -4.76
CA ARG A 14 -9.42 14.56 -3.77
C ARG A 14 -8.11 13.82 -4.10
N TRP A 15 -8.21 12.53 -4.40
CA TRP A 15 -7.07 11.72 -4.86
C TRP A 15 -6.48 12.26 -6.16
N GLY A 16 -7.32 12.57 -7.16
CA GLY A 16 -6.89 13.13 -8.43
C GLY A 16 -6.13 14.44 -8.28
N THR A 17 -6.61 15.36 -7.43
CA THR A 17 -5.90 16.60 -7.10
C THR A 17 -4.51 16.31 -6.52
N PHE A 18 -4.40 15.34 -5.62
CA PHE A 18 -3.10 14.97 -5.02
C PHE A 18 -2.12 14.37 -6.03
N PHE A 19 -2.57 13.40 -6.83
CA PHE A 19 -1.73 12.78 -7.87
C PHE A 19 -1.26 13.80 -8.91
N LEU A 20 -2.15 14.69 -9.34
CA LEU A 20 -1.82 15.73 -10.32
C LEU A 20 -0.87 16.79 -9.77
N ALA A 21 -0.93 17.08 -8.47
CA ALA A 21 -0.01 18.01 -7.83
C ALA A 21 1.39 17.41 -7.59
N MET A 22 1.59 16.11 -7.81
CA MET A 22 2.79 15.35 -7.37
C MET A 22 3.12 15.59 -5.89
N SER A 23 2.16 16.10 -5.12
CA SER A 23 2.26 16.29 -3.69
C SER A 23 1.87 14.96 -3.06
N TRP A 24 2.83 14.04 -3.03
CA TRP A 24 2.77 12.93 -2.07
C TRP A 24 2.45 13.55 -0.71
N PRO A 25 1.57 12.94 0.12
CA PRO A 25 1.42 13.40 1.50
C PRO A 25 2.72 13.10 2.25
N ALA A 26 3.73 13.95 2.08
CA ALA A 26 4.78 14.10 3.07
C ALA A 26 4.10 14.71 4.29
N GLY A 27 3.98 13.95 5.38
CA GLY A 27 3.42 14.52 6.61
C GLY A 27 2.55 13.62 7.46
N LEU A 28 2.46 12.32 7.20
CA LEU A 28 2.01 11.43 8.28
C LEU A 28 3.10 11.40 9.35
N THR A 29 2.76 11.86 10.54
CA THR A 29 3.57 11.64 11.73
C THR A 29 3.48 10.16 12.12
N GLU A 30 4.37 9.70 12.99
CA GLU A 30 4.23 8.35 13.52
C GLU A 30 2.97 8.16 14.36
N GLU A 31 2.43 9.23 14.95
CA GLU A 31 1.14 9.21 15.64
C GLU A 31 0.01 8.96 14.64
N ASP A 32 0.01 9.66 13.49
CA ASP A 32 -0.95 9.41 12.42
C ASP A 32 -0.85 7.97 11.91
N ILE A 33 0.37 7.45 11.73
CA ILE A 33 0.59 6.06 11.30
C ILE A 33 0.02 5.07 12.34
N ARG A 34 0.30 5.27 13.64
CA ARG A 34 -0.24 4.40 14.71
C ARG A 34 -1.76 4.47 14.82
N SER A 35 -2.38 5.56 14.37
CA SER A 35 -3.84 5.71 14.38
C SER A 35 -4.57 4.83 13.35
N ILE A 36 -3.84 4.23 12.40
CA ILE A 36 -4.42 3.33 11.38
C ILE A 36 -4.85 2.02 12.05
N ALA A 37 -6.16 1.86 12.21
CA ALA A 37 -6.77 0.74 12.93
C ALA A 37 -7.32 -0.38 12.01
N VAL A 38 -6.98 -0.35 10.72
CA VAL A 38 -7.39 -1.37 9.73
C VAL A 38 -6.20 -2.28 9.40
N PRO A 39 -6.44 -3.52 8.94
CA PRO A 39 -5.36 -4.38 8.45
C PRO A 39 -4.59 -3.72 7.30
N VAL A 40 -3.27 -3.86 7.30
CA VAL A 40 -2.39 -3.27 6.29
C VAL A 40 -1.48 -4.34 5.68
N MET A 41 -1.40 -4.37 4.36
CA MET A 41 -0.39 -5.13 3.64
C MET A 41 0.70 -4.18 3.16
N ILE A 42 1.95 -4.44 3.55
CA ILE A 42 3.12 -3.65 3.17
C ILE A 42 3.94 -4.42 2.14
N VAL A 43 4.23 -3.78 1.00
CA VAL A 43 5.15 -4.31 -0.01
C VAL A 43 6.42 -3.44 0.03
N PRO A 44 7.56 -3.98 0.47
CA PRO A 44 8.79 -3.20 0.55
C PRO A 44 9.33 -2.91 -0.84
N GLY A 45 9.67 -1.65 -1.10
CA GLY A 45 10.58 -1.32 -2.19
C GLY A 45 12.02 -1.73 -1.88
N ASP A 46 12.87 -1.67 -2.90
CA ASP A 46 14.31 -1.96 -2.80
C ASP A 46 15.13 -0.99 -3.66
N ASP A 47 14.66 0.26 -3.76
CA ASP A 47 15.32 1.33 -4.52
C ASP A 47 15.56 2.56 -3.63
N GLU A 48 16.29 3.55 -4.16
CA GLU A 48 16.66 4.77 -3.42
C GLU A 48 15.45 5.65 -3.06
N ILE A 49 14.34 5.53 -3.80
CA ILE A 49 13.10 6.29 -3.57
C ILE A 49 12.22 5.58 -2.54
N HIS A 50 12.21 4.25 -2.56
CA HIS A 50 11.40 3.36 -1.72
C HIS A 50 12.31 2.41 -0.94
N PRO A 51 13.15 2.91 -0.01
CA PRO A 51 14.08 2.06 0.70
C PRO A 51 13.32 1.08 1.60
N ARG A 52 13.79 -0.17 1.62
CA ARG A 52 13.23 -1.25 2.46
C ARG A 52 13.11 -0.88 3.94
N GLN A 53 13.97 0.01 4.44
CA GLN A 53 13.92 0.50 5.83
C GLN A 53 12.60 1.23 6.15
N SER A 54 12.01 1.94 5.18
CA SER A 54 10.72 2.61 5.36
C SER A 54 9.61 1.59 5.61
N ALA A 55 9.59 0.49 4.86
CA ALA A 55 8.63 -0.61 5.08
C ALA A 55 8.81 -1.28 6.45
N LYS A 56 10.05 -1.50 6.88
CA LYS A 56 10.34 -2.02 8.24
C LYS A 56 9.85 -1.06 9.32
N ARG A 57 10.00 0.25 9.12
CA ARG A 57 9.49 1.25 10.08
C ARG A 57 7.97 1.22 10.16
N LEU A 58 7.28 1.16 9.02
CA LEU A 58 5.82 1.03 8.97
C LEU A 58 5.34 -0.24 9.68
N LEU A 59 5.97 -1.39 9.42
CA LEU A 59 5.63 -2.66 10.06
C LEU A 59 5.78 -2.60 11.60
N ALA A 60 6.73 -1.81 12.11
CA ALA A 60 6.91 -1.63 13.56
C ALA A 60 5.90 -0.66 14.20
N LEU A 61 5.26 0.20 13.41
CA LEU A 61 4.29 1.20 13.88
C LEU A 61 2.84 0.73 13.77
N LEU A 62 2.56 -0.17 12.83
CA LEU A 62 1.21 -0.64 12.52
C LEU A 62 0.94 -2.00 13.16
N GLU A 63 0.02 -2.04 14.13
CA GLU A 63 -0.27 -3.26 14.90
C GLU A 63 -0.85 -4.40 14.07
N GLN A 64 -1.59 -4.08 13.00
CA GLN A 64 -2.27 -5.05 12.13
C GLN A 64 -1.64 -5.13 10.74
N ALA A 65 -0.34 -4.84 10.64
CA ALA A 65 0.38 -4.92 9.38
C ALA A 65 1.04 -6.29 9.16
N GLU A 66 1.00 -6.76 7.92
CA GLU A 66 1.88 -7.83 7.43
C GLU A 66 2.72 -7.32 6.26
N MET A 67 3.96 -7.81 6.17
CA MET A 67 4.86 -7.48 5.06
C MET A 67 4.93 -8.65 4.09
N VAL A 68 4.80 -8.36 2.80
CA VAL A 68 4.84 -9.34 1.71
C VAL A 68 5.92 -8.95 0.72
N GLU A 69 6.76 -9.92 0.36
CA GLU A 69 7.84 -9.72 -0.61
C GLU A 69 7.34 -9.88 -2.06
N PHE A 70 8.04 -9.25 -2.99
CA PHE A 70 7.96 -9.61 -4.39
C PHE A 70 8.35 -11.08 -4.58
N ALA A 71 7.71 -11.78 -5.53
CA ALA A 71 8.04 -13.19 -5.74
C ALA A 71 9.49 -13.34 -6.20
N ALA A 72 10.25 -14.21 -5.54
CA ALA A 72 11.67 -14.48 -5.84
C ALA A 72 11.90 -15.00 -7.27
N THR A 73 10.84 -15.44 -7.96
CA THR A 73 10.86 -15.92 -9.34
C THR A 73 10.89 -14.80 -10.37
N VAL A 74 10.70 -13.54 -9.97
CA VAL A 74 10.78 -12.40 -10.89
C VAL A 74 12.24 -11.96 -11.00
N PRO A 75 12.84 -11.98 -12.20
CA PRO A 75 14.20 -11.52 -12.40
C PRO A 75 14.40 -10.06 -11.96
N ALA A 76 15.62 -9.71 -11.52
CA ALA A 76 15.93 -8.37 -11.04
C ALA A 76 15.75 -7.31 -12.16
N GLU A 77 15.93 -7.71 -13.40
CA GLU A 77 15.78 -6.94 -14.63
C GLU A 77 14.34 -6.91 -15.19
N ALA A 78 13.42 -7.66 -14.59
CA ALA A 78 12.03 -7.69 -15.03
C ALA A 78 11.42 -6.30 -15.00
N ALA A 79 10.48 -6.05 -15.92
CA ALA A 79 9.77 -4.79 -15.97
C ALA A 79 9.09 -4.52 -14.62
N VAL A 80 9.02 -3.24 -14.22
CA VAL A 80 8.38 -2.80 -12.96
C VAL A 80 6.97 -3.40 -12.82
N MET A 81 6.22 -3.48 -13.91
CA MET A 81 4.88 -4.07 -13.93
C MET A 81 4.86 -5.56 -13.60
N GLU A 82 5.86 -6.32 -14.06
CA GLU A 82 5.96 -7.77 -13.79
C GLU A 82 6.28 -8.04 -12.32
N LYS A 83 7.19 -7.24 -11.74
CA LYS A 83 7.42 -7.24 -10.28
C LYS A 83 6.13 -6.90 -9.54
N PHE A 84 5.42 -5.86 -9.95
CA PHE A 84 4.16 -5.46 -9.31
C PHE A 84 3.10 -6.57 -9.35
N TYR A 85 2.92 -7.23 -10.49
CA TYR A 85 1.96 -8.32 -10.64
C TYR A 85 2.28 -9.54 -9.78
N SER A 86 3.55 -9.76 -9.43
CA SER A 86 3.95 -10.88 -8.58
C SER A 86 3.35 -10.84 -7.17
N VAL A 87 2.89 -9.67 -6.72
CA VAL A 87 2.28 -9.46 -5.41
C VAL A 87 0.78 -9.75 -5.42
N PHE A 88 0.14 -9.80 -6.59
CA PHE A 88 -1.32 -9.90 -6.71
C PHE A 88 -1.90 -11.15 -6.04
N PRO A 89 -1.30 -12.35 -6.11
CA PRO A 89 -1.81 -13.51 -5.39
C PRO A 89 -1.83 -13.31 -3.87
N ALA A 90 -0.83 -12.64 -3.31
CA ALA A 90 -0.79 -12.34 -1.89
C ALA A 90 -1.79 -11.24 -1.52
N MET A 91 -1.96 -10.23 -2.38
CA MET A 91 -2.98 -9.20 -2.22
C MET A 91 -4.39 -9.78 -2.24
N ASP A 92 -4.68 -10.70 -3.15
CA ASP A 92 -5.98 -11.39 -3.23
C ASP A 92 -6.29 -12.18 -1.96
N LYS A 93 -5.30 -12.93 -1.45
CA LYS A 93 -5.41 -13.64 -0.17
C LYS A 93 -5.63 -12.68 1.00
N PHE A 94 -4.88 -11.58 1.05
CA PHE A 94 -5.01 -10.55 2.08
C PHE A 94 -6.41 -9.94 2.07
N LEU A 95 -6.89 -9.53 0.91
CA LEU A 95 -8.21 -8.90 0.74
C LEU A 95 -9.34 -9.88 1.06
N THR A 96 -9.23 -11.13 0.62
CA THR A 96 -10.21 -12.17 0.94
C THR A 96 -10.36 -12.34 2.45
N ARG A 97 -9.26 -12.56 3.16
CA ARG A 97 -9.26 -12.71 4.63
C ARG A 97 -9.73 -11.46 5.37
N THR A 98 -9.53 -10.27 4.80
CA THR A 98 -9.78 -9.00 5.49
C THR A 98 -11.20 -8.46 5.26
N LEU A 99 -11.78 -8.72 4.09
CA LEU A 99 -13.05 -8.11 3.67
C LEU A 99 -14.20 -9.11 3.57
N LEU A 100 -13.92 -10.41 3.47
CA LEU A 100 -14.91 -11.44 3.21
C LEU A 100 -15.10 -12.44 4.36
N ASP A 101 -14.14 -12.52 5.28
CA ASP A 101 -14.23 -13.27 6.55
C ASP A 101 -14.54 -12.32 7.72
#